data_AF-A0A441X6C5-F1
#
_entry.id   AF-A0A441X6C5-F1
#
_cell.length_a   1.000
_cell.length_b   1.000
_cell.length_c   1.000
_cell.angle_alpha   90.00
_cell.angle_beta   90.00
_cell.angle_gamma   90.00
#
_symmetry.space_group_name_H-M   'P 1'
#
loop_
_entity.id
_entity.type
_entity.pdbx_description
1 polymer ?
#
loop_
_entity_poly.entity_id
_entity_poly.type
_entity_poly.pdbx_seq_one_letter_code
_entity_poly.pdbx_strand_id
1 'polypeptide(L)'
;MSDDPKRYVYWVQLVNGFGPKSRAFVVVFECPFATTADIDRELRQHGVVNGSRLDTVDDGKGGRLIRNRSDFMFGVAGLVSIQSYHKPCWEPDEWPL
;
A
#
# COMPACT_ATOMS: atom_id res chain seq x y z
N MET A 1 -21.14 -8.33 -13.39
CA MET A 1 -19.71 -8.04 -13.22
C MET A 1 -19.63 -7.05 -12.08
N SER A 2 -19.04 -7.43 -10.95
CA SER A 2 -18.81 -6.49 -9.85
C SER A 2 -17.81 -5.45 -10.35
N ASP A 3 -18.24 -4.19 -10.47
CA ASP A 3 -17.36 -3.04 -10.69
C ASP A 3 -16.52 -2.83 -9.42
N ASP A 4 -15.58 -3.75 -9.17
CA ASP A 4 -14.58 -3.52 -8.14
C ASP A 4 -13.68 -2.40 -8.68
N PRO A 5 -13.64 -1.22 -8.03
CA PRO A 5 -12.86 -0.10 -8.52
C PRO A 5 -11.41 -0.55 -8.65
N LYS A 6 -10.81 -0.31 -9.82
CA LYS A 6 -9.43 -0.70 -10.11
C LYS A 6 -8.50 -0.15 -9.03
N ARG A 7 -7.78 -1.05 -8.35
CA ARG A 7 -6.86 -0.71 -7.26
C ARG A 7 -5.42 -0.77 -7.74
N TYR A 8 -4.58 0.06 -7.14
CA TYR A 8 -3.18 0.24 -7.50
C TYR A 8 -2.31 -0.01 -6.28
N VAL A 9 -1.18 -0.70 -6.48
CA VAL A 9 -0.31 -1.15 -5.41
C VAL A 9 0.98 -0.32 -5.38
N TYR A 10 1.37 0.09 -4.18
CA TYR A 10 2.51 0.94 -3.91
C TYR A 10 3.44 0.34 -2.85
N TRP A 11 4.72 0.61 -3.01
CA TRP A 11 5.71 0.46 -1.95
C TRP A 11 5.78 1.78 -1.18
N VAL A 12 5.31 1.78 0.07
CA VAL A 12 5.27 2.99 0.90
C VAL A 12 6.26 2.82 2.04
N GLN A 13 7.25 3.70 2.09
CA GLN A 13 8.21 3.78 3.19
C GLN A 13 7.79 4.88 4.16
N LEU A 14 7.67 4.51 5.43
CA LEU A 14 7.23 5.36 6.51
C LEU A 14 8.26 5.39 7.63
N VAL A 15 8.21 6.44 8.43
CA VAL A 15 8.87 6.53 9.73
C VAL A 15 7.81 6.75 10.81
N ASN A 16 7.89 6.00 11.89
CA ASN A 16 7.06 6.19 13.08
C ASN A 16 7.90 6.70 14.25
N GLY A 17 7.36 7.67 14.99
CA GLY A 17 8.01 8.30 16.13
C GLY A 17 8.98 9.42 15.76
N PHE A 18 9.57 10.03 16.79
CA PHE A 18 10.46 11.18 16.68
C PHE A 18 11.79 10.94 17.40
N GLY A 19 12.84 11.63 16.93
CA GLY A 19 14.17 11.59 17.55
C GLY A 19 14.81 10.19 17.53
N PRO A 20 15.71 9.88 18.48
CA PRO A 20 16.49 8.64 18.48
C PRO A 20 15.67 7.33 18.54
N LYS A 21 14.37 7.40 18.82
CA LYS A 21 13.47 6.24 18.88
C LYS A 21 12.66 6.02 17.60
N SER A 22 12.84 6.86 16.57
CA SER A 22 12.11 6.72 15.31
C SER A 22 12.43 5.38 14.63
N ARG A 23 11.42 4.73 14.07
CA ARG A 23 11.57 3.46 13.34
C ARG A 23 11.05 3.58 11.92
N ALA A 24 11.90 3.26 10.95
CA ALA A 24 11.48 3.13 9.57
C ALA A 24 10.81 1.77 9.35
N PHE A 25 9.75 1.75 8.55
CA PHE A 25 9.08 0.53 8.13
C PHE A 25 8.49 0.72 6.74
N VAL A 26 8.13 -0.39 6.10
CA VAL A 26 7.54 -0.40 4.78
C VAL A 26 6.22 -1.13 4.81
N VAL A 27 5.28 -0.66 3.99
CA VAL A 27 4.05 -1.39 3.68
C VAL A 27 3.90 -1.54 2.16
N VAL A 28 3.37 -2.69 1.74
CA VAL A 28 2.76 -2.83 0.42
C VAL A 28 1.33 -2.31 0.58
N PHE A 29 0.98 -1.25 -0.14
CA PHE A 29 -0.25 -0.48 0.06
C PHE A 29 -1.10 -0.48 -1.19
N GLU A 30 -2.38 -0.82 -1.06
CA GLU A 30 -3.38 -0.85 -2.13
C GLU A 30 -4.36 0.33 -1.95
N CYS A 31 -4.58 1.13 -2.99
CA CYS A 31 -5.51 2.27 -2.95
C CYS A 31 -6.14 2.55 -4.33
N PRO A 32 -7.17 3.41 -4.43
CA PRO A 32 -7.84 3.70 -5.69
C PRO A 32 -7.11 4.74 -6.56
N PHE A 33 -6.03 5.34 -6.06
CA PHE A 33 -5.27 6.37 -6.78
C PHE A 33 -4.32 5.73 -7.78
N ALA A 34 -4.39 6.15 -9.05
CA ALA A 34 -3.67 5.49 -10.14
C ALA A 34 -2.18 5.87 -10.22
N THR A 35 -1.85 7.08 -9.78
CA THR A 35 -0.49 7.62 -9.86
C THR A 35 -0.04 8.19 -8.52
N THR A 36 1.28 8.29 -8.33
CA THR A 36 1.84 8.98 -7.15
C THR A 36 1.44 10.46 -7.11
N ALA A 37 1.15 11.08 -8.26
CA ALA A 37 0.63 12.45 -8.33
C ALA A 37 -0.81 12.55 -7.79
N ASP A 38 -1.65 11.54 -8.02
CA ASP A 38 -2.99 11.49 -7.42
C ASP A 38 -2.92 11.34 -5.90
N ILE A 39 -1.96 10.54 -5.41
CA ILE A 39 -1.70 10.39 -3.97
C ILE A 39 -1.16 11.68 -3.35
N ASP A 40 -0.23 12.38 -4.01
CA ASP A 40 0.27 13.69 -3.55
C ASP A 40 -0.87 14.71 -3.46
N ARG A 41 -1.77 14.75 -4.45
CA ARG A 41 -2.95 15.62 -4.44
C ARG A 41 -3.85 15.30 -3.23
N GLU A 42 -4.13 14.03 -2.98
CA GLU A 42 -4.94 13.59 -1.84
C GLU A 42 -4.29 14.01 -0.50
N LEU A 43 -2.99 13.76 -0.34
CA LEU A 43 -2.23 14.15 0.86
C LEU A 43 -2.25 15.66 1.08
N ARG A 44 -2.16 16.48 0.02
CA ARG A 44 -2.23 17.94 0.14
C ARG A 44 -3.63 18.43 0.51
N GLN A 45 -4.66 17.78 -0.03
CA GLN A 45 -6.04 18.21 0.17
C GLN A 45 -6.60 17.77 1.53
N HIS A 46 -6.28 16.55 1.96
CA HIS A 46 -6.91 15.91 3.12
C HIS A 46 -5.91 15.58 4.25
N GLY A 47 -4.61 15.67 3.99
CA GLY A 47 -3.56 15.37 4.97
C GLY A 47 -3.27 13.87 5.16
N VAL A 48 -4.14 13.00 4.64
CA VAL A 48 -4.09 11.54 4.79
C VAL A 48 -4.55 10.83 3.53
N VAL A 49 -4.11 9.59 3.35
CA VAL A 49 -4.53 8.67 2.29
C VAL A 49 -4.97 7.36 2.92
N ASN A 50 -6.13 6.87 2.50
CA ASN A 50 -6.72 5.61 2.98
C ASN A 50 -6.63 4.51 1.93
N GLY A 51 -6.54 3.26 2.39
CA GLY A 51 -6.48 2.08 1.55
C GLY A 51 -6.26 0.83 2.40
N SER A 52 -5.58 -0.15 1.84
CA SER A 52 -5.29 -1.40 2.52
C SER A 52 -3.80 -1.68 2.56
N ARG A 53 -3.30 -2.13 3.72
CA ARG A 53 -2.00 -2.79 3.79
C ARG A 53 -2.17 -4.22 3.32
N LEU A 54 -1.35 -4.62 2.36
CA LEU A 54 -1.29 -5.99 1.86
C LEU A 54 -0.26 -6.78 2.66
N ASP A 55 -0.67 -7.92 3.19
CA ASP A 55 0.26 -8.98 3.55
C ASP A 55 0.50 -9.84 2.31
N THR A 56 1.77 -10.00 1.93
CA THR A 56 2.13 -10.68 0.68
C THR A 56 3.26 -11.68 0.89
N VAL A 57 3.14 -12.82 0.22
CA VAL A 57 4.20 -13.82 0.12
C VAL A 57 4.70 -13.92 -1.32
N ASP A 58 5.93 -14.42 -1.50
CA ASP A 58 6.45 -14.71 -2.82
C ASP A 58 5.65 -15.85 -3.45
N ASP A 59 5.29 -15.72 -4.74
CA ASP A 59 4.55 -16.73 -5.49
C ASP A 59 5.46 -17.75 -6.20
N GLY A 60 6.78 -17.58 -6.12
CA GLY A 60 7.78 -18.40 -6.81
C GLY A 60 7.87 -18.15 -8.31
N LYS A 61 7.09 -17.22 -8.87
CA LYS A 61 6.98 -16.89 -10.30
C LYS A 61 7.31 -15.43 -10.60
N GLY A 62 7.86 -14.71 -9.60
CA GLY A 62 8.26 -13.31 -9.72
C GLY A 62 7.18 -12.30 -9.34
N GLY A 63 6.00 -12.75 -8.91
CA GLY A 63 4.93 -11.94 -8.38
C GLY A 63 4.77 -12.04 -6.86
N ARG A 64 3.60 -11.67 -6.37
CA ARG A 64 3.23 -11.72 -4.96
C ARG A 64 1.81 -12.25 -4.80
N LEU A 65 1.63 -13.20 -3.89
CA LEU A 65 0.32 -13.67 -3.49
C LEU A 65 -0.17 -12.85 -2.29
N ILE A 66 -1.37 -12.27 -2.39
CA ILE A 66 -2.00 -11.51 -1.30
C ILE A 66 -2.58 -12.52 -0.31
N ARG A 67 -2.11 -12.47 0.95
CA ARG A 67 -2.61 -13.33 2.04
C ARG A 67 -3.68 -12.65 2.87
N ASN A 68 -3.58 -11.34 3.02
CA ASN A 68 -4.52 -10.57 3.80
C ASN A 68 -4.57 -9.11 3.33
N ARG A 69 -5.71 -8.47 3.60
CA ARG A 69 -5.91 -7.02 3.50
C ARG A 69 -6.35 -6.50 4.85
N SER A 70 -5.64 -5.51 5.36
CA SER A 70 -6.08 -4.76 6.54
C SER A 70 -6.20 -3.29 6.22
N ASP A 71 -7.20 -2.63 6.80
CA ASP A 71 -7.38 -1.19 6.66
C ASP A 71 -6.11 -0.48 7.11
N PHE A 72 -5.67 0.47 6.29
CA PHE A 72 -4.45 1.22 6.54
C PHE A 72 -4.60 2.65 6.05
N MET A 73 -4.03 3.56 6.83
CA MET A 73 -3.95 4.96 6.46
C MET A 73 -2.57 5.52 6.81
N PHE A 74 -2.11 6.49 6.05
CA PHE A 74 -0.93 7.27 6.38
C PHE A 74 -1.11 8.73 6.00
N GLY A 75 -0.36 9.61 6.67
CA GLY A 75 -0.30 11.03 6.36
C GLY A 75 1.13 11.49 6.08
N VAL A 76 1.29 12.76 5.70
CA VAL A 76 2.58 13.33 5.28
C VAL A 76 3.63 13.31 6.39
N ALA A 77 3.23 13.44 7.66
CA ALA A 77 4.14 13.59 8.79
C ALA A 77 5.15 12.43 8.97
N GLY A 78 4.77 11.21 8.57
CA GLY A 78 5.63 10.02 8.64
C GLY A 78 6.07 9.51 7.28
N LEU A 79 5.74 10.19 6.19
CA LEU A 79 5.99 9.68 4.84
C LEU A 79 7.41 9.98 4.38
N VAL A 80 8.14 8.91 4.02
CA VAL A 80 9.50 9.01 3.47
C VAL A 80 9.47 8.92 1.95
N SER A 81 8.83 7.89 1.40
CA SER A 81 8.69 7.73 -0.06
C SER A 81 7.49 6.85 -0.43
N ILE A 82 6.97 7.05 -1.65
CA ILE A 82 5.94 6.23 -2.29
C ILE A 82 6.41 5.91 -3.70
N GLN A 83 6.34 4.65 -4.09
CA GLN A 83 6.70 4.18 -5.42
C GLN A 83 5.64 3.20 -5.91
N SER A 84 5.32 3.22 -7.20
CA SER A 84 4.49 2.15 -7.79
C SER A 84 5.15 0.80 -7.54
N TYR A 85 4.36 -0.18 -7.12
CA TYR A 85 4.88 -1.51 -6.86
C TYR A 85 5.10 -2.25 -8.19
N HIS A 86 6.35 -2.65 -8.45
CA HIS A 86 6.74 -3.21 -9.74
C HIS A 86 6.38 -4.68 -9.92
N LYS A 87 6.15 -5.42 -8.82
CA LYS A 87 5.75 -6.82 -8.89
C LYS A 87 4.22 -6.92 -9.03
N PRO A 88 3.71 -7.80 -9.90
CA PRO A 88 2.28 -8.06 -9.93
C PRO A 88 1.85 -8.71 -8.61
N CYS A 89 0.67 -8.33 -8.13
CA CYS A 89 0.04 -8.90 -6.95
C CYS A 89 -1.22 -9.65 -7.37
N TRP A 90 -1.43 -10.83 -6.81
CA TRP A 90 -2.51 -11.74 -7.17
C TRP A 90 -3.35 -12.09 -5.96
N GLU A 91 -4.64 -12.26 -6.19
CA GLU A 91 -5.50 -12.95 -5.24
C GLU A 91 -5.13 -14.43 -5.15
N PRO A 92 -5.35 -15.08 -4.00
CA PRO A 92 -5.30 -16.53 -3.92
C PRO A 92 -6.43 -17.15 -4.74
N ASP A 93 -6.16 -18.27 -5.42
CA ASP A 93 -7.16 -19.01 -6.20
C ASP A 93 -8.32 -19.50 -5.30
N GLU A 94 -8.04 -19.76 -4.03
CA GLU A 94 -9.01 -20.11 -2.99
C GLU A 94 -8.64 -19.38 -1.68
N TRP A 95 -9.60 -18.70 -1.05
CA TRP A 95 -9.42 -18.22 0.32
C TRP A 95 -9.48 -19.43 1.25
N PRO A 96 -8.49 -19.62 2.15
CA PRO A 96 -8.66 -20.61 3.20
C PRO A 96 -9.88 -20.21 4.03
N LEU A 97 -10.87 -21.11 4.05
CA LEU A 97 -12.08 -21.03 4.87
C LEU A 97 -11.74 -20.88 6.35
#